data_AF-A0A439DT58-F1
#
_entry.id   AF-A0A439DT58-F1
#
_cell.length_a   1.000
_cell.length_b   1.000
_cell.length_c   1.000
_cell.angle_alpha   90.00
_cell.angle_beta   90.00
_cell.angle_gamma   90.00
#
_symmetry.space_group_name_H-M   'P 1'
#
loop_
_entity.id
_entity.type
_entity.pdbx_description
1 polymer ?
#
loop_
_entity_poly.entity_id
_entity_poly.type
_entity_poly.pdbx_seq_one_letter_code
_entity_poly.pdbx_strand_id
1 'polypeptide(L)'
;MSASLVDPEDDLPSANYAGDFETTTIPHYDSGGSASVTPGFALLNDPEPLPYVQPGGRHAAPYSPEPAAVEPGVSGPGDRRGTQDLGLLLLRVAVGVLFITHGLQKAFGLWDGPGLDGWKDELATLGFQYPDILTYVSTFGQIAVGVLLVLGLFTPVAAAAALAYLVTGVLAEAMVAHEEARLAAFLTDGHEYQVFVGVAVAVIILAGPGRYGLDAARGWARRPFVGSFVALILGAGAGIAIWVLLNGGNPLA
;
A
#
# COMPACT_ATOMS: atom_id res chain seq x y z
N MET A 1 27.19 -40.69 34.40
CA MET A 1 25.97 -40.93 33.60
C MET A 1 25.99 -39.93 32.47
N SER A 2 26.44 -40.33 31.29
CA SER A 2 26.55 -39.46 30.11
C SER A 2 25.17 -39.23 29.51
N ALA A 3 24.85 -37.96 29.23
CA ALA A 3 23.67 -37.57 28.47
C ALA A 3 23.81 -38.05 27.02
N SER A 4 22.84 -38.84 26.56
CA SER A 4 22.70 -39.22 25.15
C SER A 4 22.16 -38.02 24.38
N LEU A 5 22.83 -37.64 23.29
CA LEU A 5 22.31 -36.68 22.32
C LEU A 5 20.98 -37.22 21.76
N VAL A 6 19.92 -36.40 21.82
CA VAL A 6 18.68 -36.60 21.09
C VAL A 6 18.86 -35.88 19.75
N ASP A 7 18.69 -36.62 18.66
CA ASP A 7 18.82 -36.13 17.29
C ASP A 7 17.56 -35.32 16.92
N PRO A 8 17.66 -34.04 16.51
CA PRO A 8 16.51 -33.18 16.22
C PRO A 8 15.69 -33.58 14.99
N GLU A 9 16.11 -34.60 14.24
CA GLU A 9 15.43 -35.09 13.03
C GLU A 9 14.24 -36.03 13.33
N ASP A 10 14.10 -36.54 14.57
CA ASP A 10 13.01 -37.43 14.98
C ASP A 10 11.66 -36.71 15.26
N ASP A 11 11.66 -35.37 15.31
CA ASP A 11 10.47 -34.55 15.65
C ASP A 11 9.75 -33.96 14.41
N LEU A 12 10.09 -34.39 13.19
CA LEU A 12 9.38 -33.93 12.00
C LEU A 12 8.09 -34.73 11.75
N PRO A 13 6.91 -34.08 11.64
CA PRO A 13 5.67 -34.78 11.32
C PRO A 13 5.76 -35.36 9.91
N SER A 14 5.62 -36.69 9.81
CA SER A 14 5.65 -37.40 8.53
C SER A 14 4.58 -36.88 7.56
N ALA A 15 4.95 -36.70 6.30
CA ALA A 15 4.12 -36.12 5.23
C ALA A 15 2.87 -36.94 4.83
N ASN A 16 2.56 -38.02 5.56
CA ASN A 16 1.48 -38.96 5.25
C ASN A 16 0.42 -39.07 6.36
N TYR A 17 0.29 -38.07 7.24
CA TYR A 17 -0.81 -38.02 8.21
C TYR A 17 -2.11 -37.54 7.54
N ALA A 18 -2.89 -38.49 7.03
CA ALA A 18 -4.27 -38.29 6.63
C ALA A 18 -5.18 -38.39 7.87
N GLY A 19 -5.31 -37.28 8.60
CA GLY A 19 -6.31 -37.14 9.67
C GLY A 19 -7.67 -36.81 9.08
N ASP A 20 -8.68 -37.59 9.48
CA ASP A 20 -10.06 -37.50 9.01
C ASP A 20 -10.64 -36.08 9.14
N PHE A 21 -11.19 -35.55 8.05
CA PHE A 21 -11.98 -34.32 8.05
C PHE A 21 -13.37 -34.60 8.62
N GLU A 22 -13.48 -34.77 9.94
CA GLU A 22 -14.79 -34.72 10.59
C GLU A 22 -15.33 -33.29 10.53
N THR A 23 -16.22 -33.06 9.57
CA THR A 23 -17.10 -31.89 9.50
C THR A 23 -18.09 -32.01 10.65
N THR A 24 -17.83 -31.30 11.76
CA THR A 24 -18.80 -31.16 12.86
C THR A 24 -20.09 -30.54 12.33
N THR A 25 -21.08 -31.38 12.05
CA THR A 25 -22.45 -30.97 11.75
C THR A 25 -23.14 -30.62 13.06
N ILE A 26 -23.61 -29.39 13.19
CA ILE A 26 -24.32 -28.91 14.39
C ILE A 26 -25.73 -29.55 14.41
N PRO A 27 -26.18 -30.20 15.50
CA PRO A 27 -27.54 -30.71 15.59
C PRO A 27 -28.57 -29.57 15.60
N HIS A 28 -29.60 -29.68 14.75
CA HIS A 28 -30.78 -28.82 14.85
C HIS A 28 -31.67 -29.30 16.01
N TYR A 29 -31.98 -28.40 16.94
CA TYR A 29 -33.00 -28.62 17.97
C TYR A 29 -34.35 -28.11 17.47
N ASP A 30 -35.30 -29.02 17.28
CA ASP A 30 -36.71 -28.68 17.10
C ASP A 30 -37.37 -28.43 18.47
N SER A 31 -37.94 -27.24 18.65
CA SER A 31 -38.74 -26.88 19.82
C SER A 31 -40.22 -27.07 19.51
N GLY A 32 -40.74 -28.28 19.73
CA GLY A 32 -42.18 -28.51 19.60
C GLY A 32 -42.62 -29.88 20.10
N GLY A 33 -43.25 -29.92 21.28
CA GLY A 33 -43.93 -31.12 21.74
C GLY A 33 -44.21 -31.17 23.24
N SER A 34 -45.18 -30.39 23.70
CA SER A 34 -45.83 -30.63 24.99
C SER A 34 -46.65 -31.92 24.91
N ALA A 35 -46.23 -32.97 25.62
CA ALA A 35 -47.03 -34.18 25.83
C ALA A 35 -47.15 -34.49 27.33
N SER A 36 -48.37 -34.31 27.84
CA SER A 36 -48.84 -34.74 29.14
C SER A 36 -49.15 -36.24 29.16
N VAL A 37 -48.60 -37.00 30.11
CA VAL A 37 -49.17 -38.31 30.52
C VAL A 37 -48.96 -38.51 32.03
N THR A 38 -50.07 -38.81 32.73
CA THR A 38 -50.17 -39.18 34.16
C THR A 38 -50.45 -40.71 34.27
N PRO A 39 -50.54 -41.31 35.48
CA PRO A 39 -49.50 -42.12 36.14
C PRO A 39 -49.83 -43.63 36.12
N GLY A 40 -48.83 -44.49 36.28
CA GLY A 40 -49.11 -45.90 36.56
C GLY A 40 -47.90 -46.80 36.40
N PHE A 41 -47.42 -47.29 37.54
CA PHE A 41 -46.56 -48.44 37.83
C PHE A 41 -45.40 -48.04 38.75
N ALA A 42 -45.63 -48.20 40.05
CA ALA A 42 -44.59 -48.11 41.06
C ALA A 42 -43.73 -49.39 41.00
N LEU A 43 -42.51 -49.26 40.48
CA LEU A 43 -41.48 -50.30 40.59
C LEU A 43 -40.92 -50.25 42.02
N LEU A 44 -41.09 -51.35 42.74
CA LEU A 44 -40.85 -51.46 44.18
C LEU A 44 -39.37 -51.55 44.57
N ASN A 45 -38.45 -50.97 43.78
CA ASN A 45 -37.01 -51.09 44.04
C ASN A 45 -36.12 -50.01 43.39
N ASP A 46 -36.63 -48.78 43.23
CA ASP A 46 -35.78 -47.67 42.82
C ASP A 46 -35.03 -47.09 44.04
N PRO A 47 -33.69 -46.96 43.98
CA PRO A 47 -32.95 -46.28 45.04
C PRO A 47 -33.43 -44.82 45.12
N GLU A 48 -33.76 -44.39 46.34
CA GLU A 48 -34.27 -43.06 46.64
C GLU A 48 -33.37 -41.99 45.98
N PRO A 49 -33.90 -41.13 45.09
CA PRO A 49 -33.08 -40.13 44.44
C PRO A 49 -32.60 -39.12 45.48
N LEU A 50 -31.28 -38.92 45.54
CA LEU A 50 -30.64 -37.93 46.39
C LEU A 50 -31.30 -36.56 46.19
N PRO A 51 -31.42 -35.74 47.26
CA PRO A 51 -32.04 -34.43 47.16
C PRO A 51 -31.21 -33.55 46.24
N TYR A 52 -31.66 -33.40 44.99
CA TYR A 52 -31.14 -32.36 44.12
C TYR A 52 -31.51 -31.02 44.76
N VAL A 53 -30.51 -30.28 45.23
CA VAL A 53 -30.67 -28.87 45.56
C VAL A 53 -30.99 -28.16 44.26
N GLN A 54 -32.27 -27.96 44.02
CA GLN A 54 -32.76 -27.12 42.95
C GLN A 54 -32.29 -25.69 43.26
N PRO A 55 -31.46 -25.05 42.42
CA PRO A 55 -31.14 -23.65 42.62
C PRO A 55 -32.47 -22.90 42.52
N GLY A 56 -32.91 -22.35 43.64
CA GLY A 56 -34.16 -21.59 43.71
C GLY A 56 -34.19 -20.59 42.56
N GLY A 57 -35.30 -20.59 41.83
CA GLY A 57 -35.52 -19.71 40.68
C GLY A 57 -35.42 -18.24 41.09
N ARG A 58 -34.21 -17.70 41.08
CA ARG A 58 -34.03 -16.27 40.82
C ARG A 58 -34.54 -16.07 39.41
N HIS A 59 -35.63 -15.33 39.31
CA HIS A 59 -36.12 -14.81 38.04
C HIS A 59 -34.91 -14.23 37.32
N ALA A 60 -34.49 -14.86 36.23
CA ALA A 60 -33.49 -14.29 35.36
C ALA A 60 -34.11 -13.01 34.82
N ALA A 61 -33.64 -11.86 35.30
CA ALA A 61 -33.97 -10.59 34.69
C ALA A 61 -33.67 -10.73 33.19
N PRO A 62 -34.53 -10.20 32.30
CA PRO A 62 -34.26 -10.26 30.87
C PRO A 62 -32.90 -9.62 30.62
N TYR A 63 -31.96 -10.44 30.14
CA TYR A 63 -30.67 -9.97 29.66
C TYR A 63 -30.96 -9.14 28.41
N SER A 64 -31.06 -7.82 28.59
CA SER A 64 -30.90 -6.88 27.48
C SER A 64 -29.45 -6.98 27.05
N PRO A 65 -29.13 -7.36 25.80
CA PRO A 65 -27.78 -7.21 25.29
C PRO A 65 -27.49 -5.71 25.26
N GLU A 66 -26.76 -5.22 26.26
CA GLU A 66 -26.14 -3.92 26.20
C GLU A 66 -25.23 -3.96 24.96
N PRO A 67 -25.38 -3.06 23.98
CA PRO A 67 -24.51 -3.05 22.83
C PRO A 67 -23.10 -2.85 23.36
N ALA A 68 -22.27 -3.89 23.25
CA ALA A 68 -20.87 -3.83 23.60
C ALA A 68 -20.31 -2.60 22.89
N ALA A 69 -19.98 -1.56 23.67
CA ALA A 69 -19.30 -0.40 23.15
C ALA A 69 -18.06 -0.96 22.44
N VAL A 70 -18.01 -0.77 21.12
CA VAL A 70 -16.83 -1.08 20.33
C VAL A 70 -15.76 -0.15 20.85
N GLU A 71 -14.99 -0.61 21.83
CA GLU A 71 -13.73 0.02 22.22
C GLU A 71 -12.96 0.23 20.91
N PRO A 72 -12.59 1.47 20.54
CA PRO A 72 -11.84 1.71 19.32
C PRO A 72 -10.56 0.92 19.44
N GLY A 73 -10.48 -0.17 18.66
CA GLY A 73 -9.46 -1.20 18.80
C GLY A 73 -8.10 -0.55 18.93
N VAL A 74 -7.55 -0.60 20.15
CA VAL A 74 -6.15 -0.29 20.40
C VAL A 74 -5.39 -1.32 19.57
N SER A 75 -4.84 -0.85 18.46
CA SER A 75 -3.96 -1.59 17.57
C SER A 75 -2.95 -2.37 18.42
N GLY A 76 -2.95 -3.70 18.27
CA GLY A 76 -2.15 -4.60 19.09
C GLY A 76 -0.64 -4.29 19.07
N PRO A 77 0.12 -4.83 20.03
CA PRO A 77 1.54 -4.57 20.20
C PRO A 77 2.35 -5.30 19.12
N GLY A 78 2.42 -4.72 17.91
CA GLY A 78 3.14 -5.28 16.77
C GLY A 78 3.88 -4.26 15.91
N ASP A 79 3.74 -2.95 16.15
CA ASP A 79 4.33 -1.91 15.30
C ASP A 79 5.56 -1.27 15.96
N ARG A 80 6.59 -2.08 16.19
CA ARG A 80 7.89 -1.64 16.76
C ARG A 80 8.88 -1.21 15.68
N ARG A 81 8.41 -0.62 14.60
CA ARG A 81 9.24 0.16 13.68
C ARG A 81 8.76 1.60 13.66
N GLY A 82 8.75 2.25 14.83
CA GLY A 82 8.31 3.64 14.98
C GLY A 82 9.04 4.66 14.09
N THR A 83 10.18 4.28 13.50
CA THR A 83 10.96 5.12 12.58
C THR A 83 10.64 4.89 11.09
N GLN A 84 9.87 3.86 10.72
CA GLN A 84 9.52 3.61 9.31
C GLN A 84 8.68 4.74 8.71
N ASP A 85 7.67 5.19 9.43
CA ASP A 85 6.84 6.31 9.01
C ASP A 85 7.62 7.61 8.94
N LEU A 86 8.61 7.79 9.83
CA LEU A 86 9.52 8.93 9.79
C LEU A 86 10.42 8.86 8.56
N GLY A 87 10.95 7.68 8.23
CA GLY A 87 11.74 7.45 7.02
C GLY A 87 10.93 7.73 5.75
N LEU A 88 9.67 7.30 5.70
CA LEU A 88 8.77 7.61 4.59
C LEU A 88 8.45 9.11 4.50
N LEU A 89 8.25 9.79 5.62
CA LEU A 89 8.08 11.24 5.64
C LEU A 89 9.30 11.94 5.07
N LEU A 90 10.51 11.58 5.53
CA LEU A 90 11.76 12.15 5.03
C LEU A 90 11.93 11.92 3.54
N LEU A 91 11.65 10.70 3.06
CA LEU A 91 11.70 10.37 1.64
C LEU A 91 10.73 11.23 0.82
N ARG A 92 9.48 11.37 1.29
CA ARG A 92 8.47 12.21 0.63
C ARG A 92 8.86 13.68 0.60
N VAL A 93 9.35 14.22 1.71
CA VAL A 93 9.79 15.61 1.80
C VAL A 93 11.00 15.85 0.91
N ALA A 94 12.00 14.97 0.93
CA ALA A 94 13.19 15.11 0.09
C ALA A 94 12.84 15.12 -1.40
N VAL A 95 12.05 14.14 -1.86
CA VAL A 95 11.58 14.07 -3.26
C VAL A 95 10.69 15.26 -3.59
N GLY A 96 9.76 15.63 -2.71
CA GLY A 96 8.85 16.76 -2.95
C GLY A 96 9.58 18.10 -3.05
N VAL A 97 10.54 18.36 -2.16
CA VAL A 97 11.41 19.55 -2.20
C VAL A 97 12.24 19.56 -3.47
N LEU A 98 12.80 18.43 -3.88
CA LEU A 98 13.55 18.31 -5.14
C LEU A 98 12.68 18.74 -6.33
N PHE A 99 11.44 18.22 -6.42
CA PHE A 99 10.50 18.61 -7.48
C PHE A 99 10.13 20.10 -7.43
N ILE A 100 9.90 20.66 -6.23
CA ILE A 100 9.61 22.09 -6.06
C ILE A 100 10.80 22.93 -6.51
N THR A 101 12.01 22.61 -6.07
CA THR A 101 13.23 23.36 -6.42
C THR A 101 13.48 23.34 -7.92
N HIS A 102 13.40 22.17 -8.57
CA HIS A 102 13.57 22.07 -10.03
C HIS A 102 12.43 22.79 -10.77
N GLY A 103 11.19 22.68 -10.28
CA GLY A 103 10.06 23.41 -10.84
C GLY A 103 10.23 24.93 -10.71
N LEU A 104 10.78 25.42 -9.59
CA LEU A 104 11.09 26.84 -9.38
C LEU A 104 12.24 27.33 -10.27
N GLN A 105 13.26 26.51 -10.50
CA GLN A 105 14.33 26.78 -11.47
C GLN A 105 13.75 26.95 -12.88
N LYS A 106 12.81 26.09 -13.27
CA LYS A 106 12.13 26.14 -14.58
C LYS A 106 11.09 27.26 -14.66
N ALA A 107 10.40 27.60 -13.57
CA ALA A 107 9.37 28.63 -13.56
C ALA A 107 9.94 30.04 -13.52
N PHE A 108 11.01 30.26 -12.76
CA PHE A 108 11.46 31.60 -12.40
C PHE A 108 12.96 31.83 -12.63
N GLY A 109 13.71 30.82 -13.07
CA GLY A 109 15.17 30.95 -13.24
C GLY A 109 15.92 31.12 -11.91
N LEU A 110 15.33 30.68 -10.80
CA LEU A 110 15.97 30.73 -9.49
C LEU A 110 17.24 29.86 -9.49
N TRP A 111 18.27 30.24 -8.73
CA TRP A 111 19.54 29.51 -8.62
C TRP A 111 20.22 29.21 -9.96
N ASP A 112 20.25 30.20 -10.86
CA ASP A 112 20.83 30.06 -12.21
C ASP A 112 20.11 28.98 -13.06
N GLY A 113 18.83 28.76 -12.76
CA GLY A 113 17.97 27.87 -13.52
C GLY A 113 17.62 28.43 -14.90
N PRO A 114 17.16 27.59 -15.83
CA PRO A 114 16.91 27.98 -17.22
C PRO A 114 15.77 29.00 -17.38
N GLY A 115 14.88 29.11 -16.39
CA GLY A 115 13.66 29.89 -16.51
C GLY A 115 12.69 29.29 -17.54
N LEU A 116 11.56 29.96 -17.76
CA LEU A 116 10.51 29.43 -18.64
C LEU A 116 10.97 29.34 -20.08
N ASP A 117 11.67 30.37 -20.57
CA ASP A 117 12.14 30.41 -21.95
C ASP A 117 13.24 29.37 -22.19
N GLY A 118 14.20 29.23 -21.28
CA GLY A 118 15.23 28.19 -21.39
C GLY A 118 14.64 26.78 -21.31
N TRP A 119 13.67 26.55 -20.42
CA TRP A 119 12.99 25.24 -20.35
C TRP A 119 12.18 24.93 -21.61
N LYS A 120 11.55 25.95 -22.21
CA LYS A 120 10.86 25.82 -23.49
C LYS A 120 11.82 25.42 -24.61
N ASP A 121 12.98 26.08 -24.68
CA ASP A 121 14.00 25.78 -25.67
C ASP A 121 14.56 24.37 -25.47
N GLU A 122 14.79 23.93 -24.23
CA GLU A 122 15.17 22.55 -23.90
C GLU A 122 14.10 21.53 -24.34
N LEU A 123 12.82 21.80 -24.12
CA LEU A 123 11.74 20.93 -24.60
C LEU A 123 11.73 20.85 -26.14
N ALA A 124 12.02 21.96 -26.82
CA ALA A 124 12.10 21.99 -28.28
C ALA A 124 13.32 21.22 -28.81
N THR A 125 14.48 21.30 -28.15
CA THR A 125 15.68 20.54 -28.55
C THR A 125 15.53 19.04 -28.32
N LEU A 126 14.78 18.64 -27.28
CA LEU A 126 14.41 17.25 -27.03
C LEU A 126 13.37 16.69 -28.03
N GLY A 127 12.78 17.56 -28.86
CA GLY A 127 11.85 17.17 -29.94
C GLY A 127 10.37 17.23 -29.57
N PHE A 128 10.00 17.76 -28.40
CA PHE A 128 8.61 17.74 -27.95
C PHE A 128 7.73 18.64 -28.82
N GLN A 129 6.58 18.10 -29.23
CA GLN A 129 5.51 18.83 -29.90
C GLN A 129 4.81 19.77 -28.91
N TYR A 130 4.55 21.01 -29.34
CA TYR A 130 3.90 22.06 -28.54
C TYR A 130 4.70 22.50 -27.28
N PRO A 131 5.99 22.86 -27.42
CA PRO A 131 6.84 23.23 -26.28
C PRO A 131 6.27 24.41 -25.49
N ASP A 132 5.54 25.34 -26.13
CA ASP A 132 4.88 26.47 -25.45
C ASP A 132 3.93 26.01 -24.34
N ILE A 133 3.03 25.08 -24.65
CA ILE A 133 2.02 24.60 -23.70
C ILE A 133 2.68 23.68 -22.67
N LEU A 134 3.57 22.81 -23.13
CA LEU A 134 4.25 21.85 -22.27
C LEU A 134 5.15 22.52 -21.25
N THR A 135 5.76 23.66 -21.57
CA THR A 135 6.55 24.45 -20.62
C THR A 135 5.71 24.80 -19.39
N TYR A 136 4.52 25.36 -19.58
CA TYR A 136 3.65 25.72 -18.45
C TYR A 136 3.11 24.49 -17.72
N VAL A 137 2.58 23.50 -18.45
CA VAL A 137 1.98 22.31 -17.85
C VAL A 137 3.00 21.51 -17.05
N SER A 138 4.18 21.27 -17.62
CA SER A 138 5.25 20.50 -16.98
C SER A 138 5.82 21.24 -15.77
N THR A 139 6.03 22.56 -15.86
CA THR A 139 6.62 23.36 -14.79
C THR A 139 5.68 23.49 -13.59
N PHE A 140 4.44 23.96 -13.83
CA PHE A 140 3.47 24.11 -12.74
C PHE A 140 3.01 22.75 -12.21
N GLY A 141 2.90 21.75 -13.07
CA GLY A 141 2.62 20.37 -12.68
C GLY A 141 3.71 19.81 -11.76
N GLN A 142 4.99 20.03 -12.08
CA GLN A 142 6.11 19.59 -11.25
C GLN A 142 6.07 20.21 -9.85
N ILE A 143 5.82 21.52 -9.75
CA ILE A 143 5.68 22.21 -8.46
C ILE A 143 4.48 21.66 -7.68
N ALA A 144 3.31 21.55 -8.33
CA ALA A 144 2.09 21.07 -7.69
C ALA A 144 2.26 19.65 -7.15
N VAL A 145 2.85 18.75 -7.94
CA VAL A 145 3.18 17.38 -7.52
C VAL A 145 4.14 17.37 -6.34
N GLY A 146 5.20 18.19 -6.37
CA GLY A 146 6.13 18.31 -5.26
C GLY A 146 5.46 18.75 -3.96
N VAL A 147 4.56 19.74 -4.02
CA VAL A 147 3.77 20.22 -2.87
C VAL A 147 2.85 19.11 -2.33
N LEU A 148 2.14 18.40 -3.22
CA LEU A 148 1.28 17.28 -2.82
C LEU A 148 2.05 16.16 -2.12
N LEU A 149 3.27 15.86 -2.56
CA LEU A 149 4.14 14.87 -1.94
C LEU A 149 4.60 15.29 -0.53
N VAL A 150 5.05 16.54 -0.37
CA VAL A 150 5.45 17.08 0.94
C VAL A 150 4.29 17.01 1.93
N LEU A 151 3.11 17.48 1.52
CA LEU A 151 1.90 17.44 2.35
C LEU A 151 1.39 16.00 2.60
N GLY A 152 1.80 15.04 1.77
CA GLY A 152 1.29 13.68 1.82
C GLY A 152 -0.20 13.62 1.51
N LEU A 153 -0.65 14.42 0.53
CA LEU A 153 -2.03 14.48 0.06
C LEU A 153 -2.14 13.74 -1.28
N PHE A 154 -3.10 12.82 -1.41
CA PHE A 154 -3.24 11.96 -2.60
C PHE A 154 -1.92 11.28 -3.00
N THR A 155 -1.12 10.86 -2.03
CA THR A 155 0.28 10.45 -2.23
C THR A 155 0.52 9.46 -3.37
N PRO A 156 -0.22 8.34 -3.50
CA PRO A 156 0.05 7.41 -4.61
C PRO A 156 -0.24 8.04 -5.98
N VAL A 157 -1.22 8.96 -6.08
CA VAL A 157 -1.55 9.67 -7.31
C VAL A 157 -0.50 10.75 -7.63
N ALA A 158 -0.12 11.54 -6.63
CA ALA A 158 0.93 12.54 -6.77
C ALA A 158 2.27 11.89 -7.14
N ALA A 159 2.62 10.78 -6.49
CA ALA A 159 3.82 10.02 -6.79
C ALA A 159 3.75 9.34 -8.17
N ALA A 160 2.58 8.88 -8.62
CA ALA A 160 2.40 8.39 -9.99
C ALA A 160 2.61 9.50 -11.03
N ALA A 161 2.13 10.72 -10.77
CA ALA A 161 2.39 11.87 -11.63
C ALA A 161 3.88 12.26 -11.64
N ALA A 162 4.55 12.21 -10.48
CA ALA A 162 6.00 12.39 -10.39
C ALA A 162 6.76 11.33 -11.21
N LEU A 163 6.32 10.07 -11.14
CA LEU A 163 6.89 8.98 -11.91
C LEU A 163 6.70 9.18 -13.41
N ALA A 164 5.50 9.59 -13.85
CA ALA A 164 5.22 9.89 -15.25
C ALA A 164 6.15 10.99 -15.78
N TYR A 165 6.38 12.04 -14.99
CA TYR A 165 7.31 13.11 -15.33
C TYR A 165 8.74 12.60 -15.51
N LEU A 166 9.24 11.82 -14.54
CA LEU A 166 10.60 11.27 -14.58
C LEU A 166 10.79 10.29 -15.75
N VAL A 167 9.81 9.41 -15.98
CA VAL A 167 9.84 8.46 -17.10
C VAL A 167 9.90 9.21 -18.43
N THR A 168 9.10 10.26 -18.59
CA THR A 168 9.11 11.10 -19.80
C THR A 168 10.50 11.72 -20.03
N GLY A 169 11.12 12.25 -18.98
CA GLY A 169 12.47 12.82 -19.05
C GLY A 169 13.55 11.78 -19.38
N VAL A 170 13.52 10.61 -18.71
CA VAL A 170 14.47 9.52 -18.98
C VAL A 170 14.37 9.06 -20.42
N LEU A 171 13.15 8.92 -20.97
CA LEU A 171 12.97 8.51 -22.36
C LEU A 171 13.48 9.57 -23.34
N ALA A 172 13.31 10.86 -23.02
CA ALA A 172 13.87 11.95 -23.79
C ALA A 172 15.39 11.89 -23.86
N GLU A 173 16.05 11.78 -22.72
CA GLU A 173 17.52 11.72 -22.65
C GLU A 173 18.07 10.43 -23.25
N ALA A 174 17.38 9.30 -23.06
CA ALA A 174 17.77 8.01 -23.63
C ALA A 174 17.72 8.02 -25.16
N MET A 175 16.77 8.76 -25.74
CA MET A 175 16.68 8.92 -27.20
C MET A 175 17.81 9.75 -27.77
N VAL A 176 18.15 10.87 -27.13
CA VAL A 176 19.35 11.64 -27.51
C VAL A 176 20.61 10.78 -27.36
N ALA A 177 20.70 9.98 -26.28
CA ALA A 177 21.80 9.05 -26.06
C ALA A 177 21.90 7.96 -27.14
N HIS A 178 20.76 7.48 -27.63
CA HIS A 178 20.69 6.51 -28.70
C HIS A 178 21.17 7.10 -30.02
N GLU A 179 20.70 8.29 -30.39
CA GLU A 179 21.11 9.00 -31.62
C GLU A 179 22.61 9.31 -31.64
N GLU A 180 23.21 9.57 -30.48
CA GLU A 180 24.64 9.81 -30.31
C GLU A 180 25.48 8.52 -30.11
N ALA A 181 24.86 7.33 -30.23
CA ALA A 181 25.49 6.02 -30.02
C ALA A 181 26.17 5.83 -28.64
N ARG A 182 25.74 6.60 -27.62
CA ARG A 182 26.24 6.54 -26.24
C ARG A 182 25.31 5.78 -25.29
N LEU A 183 24.27 5.12 -25.80
CA LEU A 183 23.29 4.42 -24.96
C LEU A 183 23.90 3.35 -24.04
N ALA A 184 25.00 2.70 -24.45
CA ALA A 184 25.73 1.74 -23.62
C ALA A 184 26.33 2.37 -22.35
N ALA A 185 26.61 3.68 -22.39
CA ALA A 185 27.15 4.46 -21.28
C ALA A 185 26.05 5.28 -20.57
N PHE A 186 24.77 5.13 -20.92
CA PHE A 186 23.68 5.97 -20.43
C PHE A 186 23.67 6.11 -18.90
N LEU A 187 23.80 5.01 -18.15
CA LEU A 187 23.88 5.07 -16.70
C LEU A 187 25.15 5.82 -16.25
N THR A 188 26.31 5.47 -16.79
CA THR A 188 27.60 6.06 -16.41
C THR A 188 27.78 7.52 -16.86
N ASP A 189 26.94 8.02 -17.77
CA ASP A 189 26.94 9.39 -18.29
C ASP A 189 26.22 10.39 -17.37
N GLY A 190 26.01 10.03 -16.10
CA GLY A 190 25.41 10.92 -15.09
C GLY A 190 23.90 10.74 -14.90
N HIS A 191 23.25 9.82 -15.61
CA HIS A 191 21.80 9.55 -15.48
C HIS A 191 21.44 8.67 -14.27
N GLU A 192 22.44 8.20 -13.50
CA GLU A 192 22.24 7.41 -12.27
C GLU A 192 21.31 8.11 -11.28
N TYR A 193 21.48 9.43 -11.13
CA TYR A 193 20.66 10.23 -10.23
C TYR A 193 19.17 10.18 -10.60
N GLN A 194 18.85 10.28 -11.89
CA GLN A 194 17.47 10.26 -12.37
C GLN A 194 16.80 8.91 -12.14
N VAL A 195 17.54 7.83 -12.40
CA VAL A 195 17.09 6.46 -12.11
C VAL A 195 16.86 6.27 -10.61
N PHE A 196 17.78 6.77 -9.78
CA PHE A 196 17.66 6.68 -8.32
C PHE A 196 16.43 7.43 -7.79
N VAL A 197 16.18 8.64 -8.28
CA VAL A 197 14.98 9.41 -7.92
C VAL A 197 13.71 8.69 -8.43
N GLY A 198 13.75 8.08 -9.61
CA GLY A 198 12.66 7.24 -10.12
C GLY A 198 12.33 6.07 -9.20
N VAL A 199 13.35 5.35 -8.71
CA VAL A 199 13.19 4.28 -7.73
C VAL A 199 12.64 4.82 -6.40
N ALA A 200 13.14 5.95 -5.91
CA ALA A 200 12.63 6.60 -4.70
C ALA A 200 11.13 6.94 -4.82
N VAL A 201 10.69 7.44 -5.98
CA VAL A 201 9.27 7.71 -6.26
C VAL A 201 8.47 6.40 -6.30
N ALA A 202 8.97 5.35 -6.95
CA ALA A 202 8.32 4.04 -6.96
C ALA A 202 8.14 3.47 -5.54
N VAL A 203 9.14 3.63 -4.67
CA VAL A 203 9.04 3.28 -3.25
C VAL A 203 7.92 4.08 -2.56
N ILE A 204 7.80 5.38 -2.81
CA ILE A 204 6.70 6.20 -2.26
C ILE A 204 5.33 5.71 -2.75
N ILE A 205 5.19 5.34 -4.03
CA ILE A 205 3.93 4.81 -4.57
C ILE A 205 3.55 3.53 -3.84
N LEU A 206 4.49 2.59 -3.71
CA LEU A 206 4.25 1.27 -3.13
C LEU A 206 4.06 1.32 -1.60
N ALA A 207 4.77 2.21 -0.90
CA ALA A 207 4.68 2.37 0.54
C ALA A 207 3.50 3.25 1.00
N GLY A 208 3.00 4.14 0.13
CA GLY A 208 1.89 5.05 0.43
C GLY A 208 2.28 6.26 1.28
N PRO A 209 1.31 6.98 1.89
CA PRO A 209 1.56 8.25 2.59
C PRO A 209 2.29 8.10 3.94
N GLY A 210 2.31 6.91 4.56
CA GLY A 210 2.75 6.74 5.94
C GLY A 210 1.88 7.48 6.97
N ARG A 211 2.22 7.40 8.26
CA ARG A 211 1.44 8.02 9.36
C ARG A 211 1.47 9.55 9.38
N TYR A 212 2.51 10.18 8.83
CA TYR A 212 2.70 11.64 8.85
C TYR A 212 2.21 12.36 7.58
N GLY A 213 1.32 11.75 6.80
CA GLY A 213 0.68 12.40 5.65
C GLY A 213 -0.72 12.91 5.99
N LEU A 214 -1.17 13.98 5.32
CA LEU A 214 -2.57 14.43 5.47
C LEU A 214 -3.58 13.33 5.04
N ASP A 215 -3.18 12.45 4.13
CA ASP A 215 -3.99 11.31 3.69
C ASP A 215 -3.91 10.08 4.63
N ALA A 216 -3.12 10.14 5.72
CA ALA A 216 -2.91 9.02 6.65
C ALA A 216 -4.21 8.56 7.33
N ALA A 217 -5.15 9.48 7.57
CA ALA A 217 -6.44 9.17 8.17
C ALA A 217 -7.40 8.47 7.19
N ARG A 218 -7.20 8.62 5.86
CA ARG A 218 -8.09 8.05 4.84
C ARG A 218 -7.79 6.56 4.61
N GLY A 219 -8.81 5.73 4.80
CA GLY A 219 -8.72 4.27 4.70
C GLY A 219 -8.22 3.75 3.35
N TRP A 220 -8.42 4.50 2.25
CA TRP A 220 -7.91 4.12 0.93
C TRP A 220 -6.38 4.11 0.85
N ALA A 221 -5.71 4.91 1.68
CA ALA A 221 -4.25 5.01 1.67
C ALA A 221 -3.54 3.98 2.57
N ARG A 222 -4.29 3.31 3.48
CA ARG A 222 -3.75 2.30 4.40
C ARG A 222 -3.78 0.86 3.86
N ARG A 223 -4.55 0.58 2.79
CA ARG A 223 -4.62 -0.77 2.18
C ARG A 223 -4.43 -0.72 0.66
N PRO A 224 -3.19 -0.46 0.20
CA PRO A 224 -2.98 -0.10 -1.20
C PRO A 224 -2.65 -1.28 -2.13
N PHE A 225 -2.77 -2.56 -1.75
CA PHE A 225 -2.12 -3.63 -2.52
C PHE A 225 -2.48 -3.62 -4.02
N VAL A 226 -3.76 -3.39 -4.36
CA VAL A 226 -4.16 -3.20 -5.77
C VAL A 226 -4.01 -1.74 -6.21
N GLY A 227 -4.38 -0.77 -5.36
CA GLY A 227 -4.40 0.65 -5.72
C GLY A 227 -3.03 1.25 -6.04
N SER A 228 -2.00 0.96 -5.25
CA SER A 228 -0.64 1.46 -5.47
C SER A 228 0.05 0.77 -6.63
N PHE A 229 -0.18 -0.53 -6.83
CA PHE A 229 0.37 -1.23 -8.00
C PHE A 229 -0.25 -0.69 -9.30
N VAL A 230 -1.57 -0.46 -9.30
CA VAL A 230 -2.25 0.22 -10.40
C VAL A 230 -1.72 1.64 -10.59
N ALA A 231 -1.52 2.42 -9.52
CA ALA A 231 -0.94 3.76 -9.61
C ALA A 231 0.48 3.76 -10.19
N LEU A 232 1.30 2.77 -9.84
CA LEU A 232 2.64 2.59 -10.38
C LEU A 232 2.60 2.31 -11.89
N ILE A 233 1.76 1.36 -12.31
CA ILE A 233 1.58 1.05 -13.74
C ILE A 233 1.03 2.25 -14.50
N LEU A 234 0.03 2.93 -13.95
CA LEU A 234 -0.56 4.11 -14.57
C LEU A 234 0.45 5.26 -14.66
N GLY A 235 1.27 5.48 -13.64
CA GLY A 235 2.33 6.50 -13.66
C GLY A 235 3.37 6.21 -14.74
N ALA A 236 3.91 4.98 -14.76
CA ALA A 236 4.88 4.58 -15.78
C ALA A 236 4.27 4.61 -17.20
N GLY A 237 3.07 4.05 -17.36
CA GLY A 237 2.34 4.02 -18.62
C GLY A 237 1.97 5.41 -19.13
N ALA A 238 1.57 6.32 -18.24
CA ALA A 238 1.29 7.71 -18.60
C ALA A 238 2.57 8.42 -19.08
N GLY A 239 3.72 8.23 -18.42
CA GLY A 239 4.98 8.80 -18.87
C GLY A 239 5.38 8.31 -20.27
N ILE A 240 5.27 7.01 -20.51
CA ILE A 240 5.51 6.42 -21.84
C ILE A 240 4.52 6.98 -22.87
N ALA A 241 3.23 7.07 -22.53
CA ALA A 241 2.23 7.59 -23.44
C ALA A 241 2.46 9.07 -23.78
N ILE A 242 2.81 9.90 -22.78
CA ILE A 242 3.18 11.31 -22.99
C ILE A 242 4.37 11.40 -23.94
N TRP A 243 5.42 10.60 -23.71
CA TRP A 243 6.57 10.55 -24.60
C TRP A 243 6.19 10.18 -26.04
N VAL A 244 5.47 9.07 -26.23
CA VAL A 244 5.11 8.58 -27.57
C VAL A 244 4.19 9.57 -28.30
N LEU A 245 3.21 10.15 -27.60
CA LEU A 245 2.24 11.05 -28.20
C LEU A 245 2.81 12.43 -28.51
N LEU A 246 3.73 12.93 -27.69
CA LEU A 246 4.22 14.30 -27.78
C LEU A 246 5.60 14.40 -28.43
N ASN A 247 6.42 13.35 -28.41
CA ASN A 247 7.72 13.36 -29.09
C ASN A 247 7.72 12.59 -30.41
N GLY A 248 6.78 11.65 -30.59
CA GLY A 248 6.64 10.86 -31.82
C GLY A 248 7.73 9.80 -32.05
N GLY A 249 8.79 9.74 -31.24
CA GLY A 249 9.85 8.75 -31.32
C GLY A 249 9.56 7.50 -30.50
N ASN A 250 9.67 6.30 -31.09
CA ASN A 250 9.67 5.06 -30.32
C ASN A 250 11.09 4.80 -29.79
N PRO A 251 11.33 4.82 -28.46
CA PRO A 251 12.66 4.65 -27.89
C PRO A 251 13.21 3.22 -28.02
N LEU A 252 12.40 2.31 -28.57
CA LEU A 252 12.74 0.90 -28.79
C LEU A 252 12.75 0.51 -30.28
N ALA A 253 12.56 1.47 -31.20
CA ALA A 253 12.59 1.24 -32.65
C ALA A 253 13.97 1.48 -33.26
#